data_AF-A0A167KAW1-F1
#
_entry.id   AF-A0A167KAW1-F1
#
_cell.length_a   1.000
_cell.length_b   1.000
_cell.length_c   1.000
_cell.angle_alpha   90.00
_cell.angle_beta   90.00
_cell.angle_gamma   90.00
#
_symmetry.space_group_name_H-M   'P 1'
#
loop_
_entity.id
_entity.type
_entity.pdbx_description
1 polymer ?
#
loop_
_entity_poly.entity_id
_entity_poly.type
_entity_poly.pdbx_seq_one_letter_code
_entity_poly.pdbx_strand_id
1 'polypeptide(L)'
;MVCDRKFKRNDDDTSVPLGRELIQAYVKAITDIYYQQIALDLNKNPHPRGPIARQFLDTNTKKKTKCKRVEYEDRGKNTLNDRYTKNELLLLSQYFFEQDSTVGVRNHLCFLMSHAMLLRSETVLGTQYPNLFKMELEDQDVSPCVALVATIIYGKINKDRKI
;
A
#
# COMPACT_ATOMS: atom_id res chain seq x y z
N MET A 1 -22.44 21.80 -6.82
CA MET A 1 -21.01 21.43 -6.87
C MET A 1 -20.94 19.99 -7.35
N VAL A 2 -20.62 19.77 -8.62
CA VAL A 2 -20.60 18.44 -9.23
C VAL A 2 -19.30 17.75 -8.83
N CYS A 3 -19.40 16.61 -8.15
CA CYS A 3 -18.26 15.73 -7.92
C CYS A 3 -18.09 14.86 -9.16
N ASP A 4 -16.96 15.02 -9.85
CA ASP A 4 -16.70 14.33 -11.11
C ASP A 4 -16.79 12.82 -10.92
N ARG A 5 -17.66 12.21 -11.71
CA ARG A 5 -17.96 10.78 -11.69
C ARG A 5 -16.75 9.98 -12.18
N LYS A 6 -16.63 8.77 -11.64
CA LYS A 6 -15.64 7.76 -12.03
C LYS A 6 -15.54 7.62 -13.55
N PHE A 7 -14.29 7.61 -14.01
CA PHE A 7 -13.83 7.40 -15.38
C PHE A 7 -14.72 6.48 -16.22
N LYS A 8 -15.48 7.09 -17.13
CA LYS A 8 -15.84 6.48 -18.42
C LYS A 8 -15.20 7.34 -19.50
N ARG A 9 -14.76 6.72 -20.60
CA ARG A 9 -14.41 7.45 -21.83
C ARG A 9 -15.68 8.15 -22.31
N ASN A 10 -15.60 9.45 -22.51
CA ASN A 10 -16.64 10.16 -23.26
C ASN A 10 -16.21 10.10 -24.73
N ASP A 11 -17.14 9.78 -25.62
CA ASP A 11 -16.93 9.81 -27.08
C ASP A 11 -16.92 11.27 -27.62
N ASP A 12 -17.12 12.26 -26.74
CA ASP A 12 -17.42 13.67 -27.08
C ASP A 12 -16.24 14.65 -26.96
N ASP A 13 -14.99 14.20 -27.18
CA ASP A 13 -13.77 15.04 -27.20
C ASP A 13 -13.55 15.94 -25.94
N THR A 14 -14.25 15.65 -24.84
CA THR A 14 -14.12 16.39 -23.58
C THR A 14 -12.93 15.88 -22.77
N SER A 15 -12.11 16.81 -22.26
CA SER A 15 -10.88 16.49 -21.53
C SER A 15 -11.18 15.60 -20.32
N VAL A 16 -10.63 14.38 -20.33
CA VAL A 16 -10.77 13.42 -19.23
C VAL A 16 -9.99 13.95 -18.01
N PRO A 17 -10.63 14.08 -16.83
CA PRO A 17 -9.96 14.57 -15.64
C PRO A 17 -8.86 13.59 -15.19
N LEU A 18 -7.61 14.04 -15.11
CA LEU A 18 -6.49 13.18 -14.72
C LEU A 18 -6.64 12.64 -13.29
N GLY A 19 -6.34 11.35 -13.11
CA GLY A 19 -6.28 10.72 -11.79
C GLY A 19 -5.20 11.34 -10.88
N ARG A 20 -5.35 11.22 -9.57
CA ARG A 20 -4.38 11.81 -8.61
C ARG A 20 -3.02 11.13 -8.76
N GLU A 21 -3.05 9.83 -8.97
CA GLU A 21 -1.92 8.94 -9.13
C GLU A 21 -1.12 9.33 -10.37
N LEU A 22 -1.82 9.66 -11.46
CA LEU A 22 -1.21 10.12 -12.71
C LEU A 22 -0.58 11.51 -12.56
N ILE A 23 -1.26 12.45 -11.88
CA ILE A 23 -0.69 13.76 -11.54
C ILE A 23 0.60 13.59 -10.70
N GLN A 24 0.58 12.68 -9.72
CA GLN A 24 1.77 12.40 -8.91
C GLN A 24 2.89 11.75 -9.73
N ALA A 25 2.56 10.88 -10.67
CA ALA A 25 3.53 10.29 -11.59
C ALA A 25 4.23 11.36 -12.44
N TYR A 26 3.48 12.32 -13.00
CA TYR A 26 4.07 13.44 -13.74
C TYR A 26 4.95 14.34 -12.86
N VAL A 27 4.48 14.70 -11.66
CA VAL A 27 5.30 15.48 -10.71
C VAL A 27 6.59 14.75 -10.39
N LYS A 28 6.55 13.43 -10.21
CA LYS A 28 7.73 12.60 -9.97
C LYS A 28 8.65 12.59 -11.19
N ALA A 29 8.13 12.34 -12.39
CA ALA A 29 8.92 12.32 -13.62
C ALA A 29 9.66 13.66 -13.85
N ILE A 30 8.99 14.79 -13.65
CA ILE A 30 9.61 16.12 -13.75
C ILE A 30 10.69 16.30 -12.69
N THR A 31 10.45 15.82 -11.47
CA THR A 31 11.43 15.87 -10.37
C THR A 31 12.66 15.01 -10.70
N ASP A 32 12.47 13.83 -11.27
CA ASP A 32 13.56 12.92 -11.67
C ASP A 32 14.40 13.55 -12.80
N ILE A 33 13.76 14.15 -13.81
CA ILE A 33 14.45 14.91 -14.88
C ILE A 33 15.23 16.09 -14.30
N TYR A 34 14.64 16.84 -13.36
CA TYR A 34 15.33 17.94 -12.70
C TYR A 34 16.61 17.50 -12.00
N TYR A 35 16.57 16.38 -11.26
CA TYR A 35 17.78 15.85 -10.62
C TYR A 35 18.85 15.44 -11.63
N GLN A 36 18.46 14.86 -12.76
CA GLN A 36 19.40 14.55 -13.86
C GLN A 36 20.03 15.83 -14.42
N GLN A 37 19.25 16.88 -14.65
CA GLN A 37 19.75 18.15 -15.18
C GLN A 37 20.68 18.87 -14.21
N ILE A 38 20.39 18.85 -12.90
CA ILE A 38 21.27 19.40 -11.85
C ILE A 38 22.58 18.63 -11.79
N ALA A 39 22.53 17.29 -11.87
CA ALA A 39 23.74 16.46 -11.85
C ALA A 39 24.66 16.69 -13.06
N LEU A 40 24.08 17.08 -14.20
CA LEU A 40 24.82 17.45 -15.42
C LEU A 40 25.17 18.94 -15.51
N ASP A 41 24.87 19.73 -14.47
CA ASP A 41 25.02 21.19 -14.42
C ASP A 41 24.32 21.94 -15.58
N LEU A 42 23.25 21.35 -16.14
CA LEU A 42 22.47 21.92 -17.25
C LEU A 42 21.36 22.87 -16.78
N ASN A 43 20.97 22.81 -15.51
CA ASN A 43 19.85 23.58 -14.97
C ASN A 43 20.24 24.27 -13.67
N LYS A 44 20.03 25.60 -13.61
CA LYS A 44 20.31 26.44 -12.43
C LYS A 44 19.05 26.94 -11.74
N ASN A 45 17.87 26.50 -12.19
CA ASN A 45 16.59 26.91 -11.65
C ASN A 45 16.28 26.21 -10.32
N PRO A 46 15.41 26.79 -9.48
CA PRO A 46 14.98 26.15 -8.25
C PRO A 46 14.15 24.89 -8.52
N HIS A 47 14.07 24.03 -7.50
CA HIS A 47 13.37 22.75 -7.56
C HIS A 47 11.92 22.88 -8.10
N PRO A 48 11.51 22.03 -9.06
CA PRO A 48 10.23 22.18 -9.78
C PRO A 48 9.00 22.05 -8.89
N ARG A 49 9.12 21.32 -7.77
CA ARG A 49 8.07 21.22 -6.73
C ARG A 49 8.05 22.41 -5.77
N GLY A 50 7.89 23.61 -6.33
CA GLY A 50 7.77 24.87 -5.60
C GLY A 50 6.43 25.05 -4.87
N PRO A 51 6.19 26.23 -4.26
CA PRO A 51 4.99 26.54 -3.49
C PRO A 51 3.68 26.33 -4.26
N ILE A 52 3.65 26.75 -5.53
CA ILE A 52 2.48 26.65 -6.41
C ILE A 52 2.10 25.19 -6.64
N ALA A 53 3.07 24.35 -6.98
CA ALA A 53 2.84 22.92 -7.20
C ALA A 53 2.33 22.21 -5.94
N ARG A 54 2.86 22.58 -4.75
CA ARG A 54 2.37 22.05 -3.47
C ARG A 54 0.92 22.49 -3.21
N GLN A 55 0.62 23.78 -3.36
CA GLN A 55 -0.72 24.32 -3.16
C GLN A 55 -1.75 23.70 -4.11
N PHE A 56 -1.37 23.43 -5.36
CA PHE A 56 -2.21 22.72 -6.33
C PHE A 56 -2.53 21.29 -5.86
N LEU A 57 -1.52 20.52 -5.45
CA LEU A 57 -1.69 19.16 -4.95
C LEU A 57 -2.56 19.12 -3.68
N ASP A 58 -2.37 20.07 -2.77
CA ASP A 58 -3.15 20.19 -1.55
C ASP A 58 -4.61 20.54 -1.85
N THR A 59 -4.84 21.46 -2.79
CA THR A 59 -6.18 21.84 -3.23
C THR A 59 -6.91 20.65 -3.85
N ASN A 60 -6.25 19.87 -4.70
CA ASN A 60 -6.83 18.65 -5.28
C ASN A 60 -7.15 17.61 -4.21
N THR A 61 -6.28 17.44 -3.21
CA THR A 61 -6.53 16.53 -2.09
C THR A 61 -7.75 16.98 -1.28
N LYS A 62 -7.84 18.28 -0.96
CA LYS A 62 -9.00 18.87 -0.26
C LYS A 62 -10.29 18.72 -1.05
N LYS A 63 -10.27 18.97 -2.37
CA LYS A 63 -11.43 18.77 -3.26
C LYS A 63 -11.91 17.33 -3.25
N LYS A 64 -11.00 16.35 -3.40
CA LYS A 64 -11.35 14.93 -3.31
C LYS A 64 -11.95 14.57 -1.95
N THR A 65 -11.34 14.99 -0.84
CA THR A 65 -11.89 14.74 0.50
C THR A 65 -13.29 15.33 0.68
N LYS A 66 -13.54 16.54 0.15
CA LYS A 66 -14.89 17.12 0.14
C LYS A 66 -15.86 16.27 -0.68
N CYS A 67 -15.47 15.79 -1.86
CA CYS A 67 -16.34 14.93 -2.67
C CYS A 67 -16.66 13.61 -1.99
N LYS A 68 -15.66 12.91 -1.44
CA LYS A 68 -15.87 11.68 -0.66
C LYS A 68 -16.85 11.87 0.50
N ARG A 69 -16.84 13.06 1.13
CA ARG A 69 -17.80 13.42 2.19
C ARG A 69 -19.22 13.61 1.68
N VAL A 70 -19.38 14.27 0.52
CA VAL A 70 -20.69 14.50 -0.11
C VAL A 70 -21.29 13.19 -0.65
N GLU A 71 -20.44 12.31 -1.18
CA GLU A 71 -20.84 10.99 -1.70
C GLU A 71 -21.13 9.96 -0.59
N TYR A 72 -20.97 10.34 0.68
CA TYR A 72 -21.06 9.42 1.82
C TYR A 72 -20.23 8.14 1.61
N GLU A 73 -19.05 8.26 0.99
CA GLU A 73 -18.16 7.12 0.80
C GLU A 73 -17.79 6.55 2.17
N ASP A 74 -17.92 5.23 2.32
CA ASP A 74 -17.61 4.54 3.56
C ASP A 74 -16.14 4.80 3.95
N ARG A 75 -15.97 5.42 5.11
CA ARG A 75 -14.66 5.77 5.68
C ARG A 75 -14.00 4.58 6.37
N GLY A 76 -14.77 3.52 6.66
CA GLY A 76 -14.28 2.25 7.19
C GLY A 76 -13.63 1.36 6.12
N LYS A 77 -13.96 1.59 4.84
CA LYS A 77 -13.37 0.83 3.72
C LYS A 77 -11.84 1.01 3.65
N ASN A 78 -11.13 -0.11 3.49
CA ASN A 78 -9.66 -0.21 3.56
C ASN A 78 -9.05 0.27 4.88
N THR A 79 -9.81 0.28 5.98
CA THR A 79 -9.29 0.52 7.33
C THR A 79 -9.13 -0.80 8.09
N LEU A 80 -8.60 -0.74 9.30
CA LEU A 80 -8.47 -1.91 10.18
C LEU A 80 -9.82 -2.59 10.51
N ASN A 81 -10.94 -1.90 10.29
CA ASN A 81 -12.30 -2.44 10.47
C ASN A 81 -12.83 -3.17 9.23
N ASP A 82 -12.17 -3.02 8.07
CA ASP A 82 -12.46 -3.75 6.84
C ASP A 82 -11.75 -5.12 6.89
N ARG A 83 -12.22 -5.97 7.81
CA ARG A 83 -11.66 -7.30 8.04
C ARG A 83 -12.48 -8.36 7.33
N TYR A 84 -11.82 -9.44 6.95
CA TYR A 84 -12.50 -10.67 6.57
C TYR A 84 -13.36 -11.17 7.74
N THR A 85 -14.59 -11.54 7.42
CA THR A 85 -15.44 -12.30 8.32
C THR A 85 -14.90 -13.71 8.51
N LYS A 86 -15.28 -14.38 9.61
CA LYS A 86 -14.85 -15.77 9.88
C LYS A 86 -15.23 -16.72 8.73
N ASN A 87 -16.39 -16.51 8.11
CA ASN A 87 -16.87 -17.34 7.01
C ASN A 87 -16.04 -17.13 5.74
N GLU A 88 -15.66 -15.89 5.44
CA GLU A 88 -14.78 -15.58 4.31
C GLU A 88 -13.38 -16.19 4.50
N LEU A 89 -12.84 -16.16 5.73
CA LEU A 89 -11.57 -16.81 6.04
C LEU A 89 -11.63 -18.32 5.88
N LEU A 90 -12.75 -18.96 6.26
CA LEU A 90 -12.96 -20.39 6.06
C LEU A 90 -13.02 -20.76 4.58
N LEU A 91 -13.82 -20.03 3.80
CA LEU A 91 -13.93 -20.24 2.35
C LEU A 91 -12.59 -20.06 1.65
N LEU A 92 -11.81 -19.05 2.04
CA LEU A 92 -10.50 -18.81 1.47
C LEU A 92 -9.51 -19.94 1.85
N SER A 93 -9.58 -20.42 3.09
CA SER A 93 -8.75 -21.54 3.53
C SER A 93 -9.08 -22.82 2.76
N GLN A 94 -10.38 -23.11 2.58
CA GLN A 94 -10.86 -24.24 1.78
C GLN A 94 -10.37 -24.15 0.34
N TYR A 95 -10.49 -22.97 -0.28
CA TYR A 95 -10.01 -22.74 -1.65
C TYR A 95 -8.52 -23.06 -1.83
N PHE A 96 -7.67 -22.71 -0.86
CA PHE A 96 -6.24 -23.05 -0.94
C PHE A 96 -5.94 -24.52 -0.68
N PHE A 97 -6.71 -25.18 0.20
CA PHE A 97 -6.53 -26.61 0.49
C PHE A 97 -7.06 -27.50 -0.64
N GLU A 98 -8.14 -27.11 -1.31
CA GLU A 98 -8.70 -27.84 -2.47
C GLU A 98 -7.73 -27.90 -3.67
N GLN A 99 -6.77 -26.98 -3.76
CA GLN A 99 -5.74 -27.01 -4.79
C GLN A 99 -4.72 -28.14 -4.61
N ASP A 100 -4.66 -28.74 -3.42
CA ASP A 100 -3.77 -29.85 -3.02
C ASP A 100 -2.35 -29.73 -3.58
N SER A 101 -1.78 -28.52 -3.51
CA SER A 101 -0.48 -28.21 -4.09
C SER A 101 0.40 -27.46 -3.11
N THR A 102 1.71 -27.64 -3.23
CA THR A 102 2.71 -26.91 -2.45
C THR A 102 2.60 -25.40 -2.66
N VAL A 103 2.21 -24.97 -3.86
CA VAL A 103 1.94 -23.56 -4.19
C VAL A 103 0.70 -23.05 -3.46
N GLY A 104 -0.37 -23.84 -3.39
CA GLY A 104 -1.59 -23.51 -2.64
C GLY A 104 -1.31 -23.28 -1.15
N VAL A 105 -0.59 -24.22 -0.51
CA VAL A 105 -0.21 -24.11 0.90
C VAL A 105 0.71 -22.91 1.15
N ARG A 106 1.70 -22.67 0.26
CA ARG A 106 2.58 -21.50 0.36
C ARG A 106 1.80 -20.19 0.25
N ASN A 107 0.87 -20.09 -0.70
CA ASN A 107 0.06 -18.90 -0.90
C ASN A 107 -0.89 -18.68 0.29
N HIS A 108 -1.44 -19.75 0.86
CA HIS A 108 -2.23 -19.69 2.08
C HIS A 108 -1.41 -19.15 3.25
N LEU A 109 -0.19 -19.66 3.47
CA LEU A 109 0.71 -19.15 4.50
C LEU A 109 1.01 -17.65 4.28
N CYS A 110 1.28 -17.25 3.03
CA CYS A 110 1.54 -15.84 2.70
C CYS A 110 0.33 -14.95 3.02
N PHE A 111 -0.89 -15.44 2.73
CA PHE A 111 -2.12 -14.74 3.09
C PHE A 111 -2.25 -14.61 4.61
N LEU A 112 -2.08 -15.70 5.37
CA LEU A 112 -2.20 -15.69 6.83
C LEU A 112 -1.18 -14.76 7.49
N MET A 113 0.07 -14.79 7.01
CA MET A 113 1.11 -13.86 7.49
C MET A 113 0.74 -12.40 7.17
N SER A 114 0.28 -12.11 5.95
CA SER A 114 -0.16 -10.77 5.58
C SER A 114 -1.33 -10.29 6.44
N HIS A 115 -2.27 -11.19 6.75
CA HIS A 115 -3.47 -10.89 7.52
C HIS A 115 -3.17 -10.71 9.02
N ALA A 116 -2.43 -11.64 9.63
CA ALA A 116 -2.17 -11.65 11.06
C ALA A 116 -1.09 -10.62 11.47
N MET A 117 -0.05 -10.45 10.65
CA MET A 117 1.08 -9.55 10.93
C MET A 117 0.96 -8.20 10.21
N LEU A 118 -0.10 -7.97 9.42
CA LEU A 118 -0.33 -6.75 8.62
C LEU A 118 0.84 -6.41 7.68
N LEU A 119 1.48 -7.44 7.13
CA LEU A 119 2.63 -7.28 6.24
C LEU A 119 2.20 -6.91 4.82
N ARG A 120 3.06 -6.16 4.12
CA ARG A 120 2.92 -5.96 2.67
C ARG A 120 3.36 -7.22 1.94
N SER A 121 2.77 -7.47 0.76
CA SER A 121 3.11 -8.63 -0.08
C SER A 121 4.61 -8.73 -0.36
N GLU A 122 5.29 -7.62 -0.65
CA GLU A 122 6.75 -7.55 -0.85
C GLU A 122 7.51 -8.10 0.36
N THR A 123 7.07 -7.76 1.58
CA THR A 123 7.71 -8.21 2.82
C THR A 123 7.49 -9.69 3.06
N VAL A 124 6.25 -10.18 2.87
CA VAL A 124 5.93 -11.60 3.07
C VAL A 124 6.70 -12.48 2.08
N LEU A 125 6.72 -12.10 0.80
CA LEU A 125 7.44 -12.84 -0.24
C LEU A 125 8.96 -12.81 -0.05
N GLY A 126 9.50 -11.73 0.51
CA GLY A 126 10.92 -11.62 0.85
C GLY A 126 11.31 -12.26 2.19
N THR A 127 10.35 -12.76 2.97
CA THR A 127 10.65 -13.38 4.27
C THR A 127 11.30 -14.75 4.07
N GLN A 128 12.43 -14.96 4.75
CA GLN A 128 13.14 -16.23 4.75
C GLN A 128 12.90 -16.97 6.06
N TYR A 129 12.96 -18.31 6.02
CA TYR A 129 12.77 -19.14 7.21
C TYR A 129 13.69 -18.77 8.40
N PRO A 130 14.98 -18.43 8.21
CA PRO A 130 15.85 -18.01 9.32
C PRO A 130 15.41 -16.72 10.02
N ASN A 131 14.49 -15.95 9.44
CA ASN A 131 13.94 -14.73 10.02
C ASN A 131 12.64 -14.98 10.80
N LEU A 132 12.16 -16.22 10.87
CA LEU A 132 10.96 -16.64 11.57
C LEU A 132 11.34 -17.40 12.84
N PHE A 133 10.89 -16.91 13.99
CA PHE A 133 11.20 -17.47 15.30
C PHE A 133 9.93 -17.78 16.06
N LYS A 134 9.95 -18.84 16.86
CA LYS A 134 8.94 -19.05 17.88
C LYS A 134 9.36 -18.32 19.15
N MET A 135 8.41 -17.67 19.82
CA MET A 135 8.60 -17.06 21.12
C MET A 135 7.41 -17.44 21.99
N GLU A 136 7.66 -17.93 23.19
CA GLU A 136 6.62 -18.12 24.19
C GLU A 136 6.35 -16.77 24.86
N LEU A 137 5.08 -16.38 24.92
CA LEU A 137 4.65 -15.18 25.62
C LEU A 137 4.35 -15.56 27.06
N GLU A 138 5.25 -15.16 27.96
CA GLU A 138 5.05 -15.24 29.41
C GLU A 138 3.85 -14.36 29.83
N ASP A 139 3.27 -14.65 30.99
CA ASP A 139 2.14 -13.90 31.59
C ASP A 139 0.81 -13.90 30.80
N GLN A 140 0.58 -14.94 29.99
CA GLN A 140 -0.75 -15.25 29.45
C GLN A 140 -1.44 -16.27 30.36
N ASP A 141 -2.09 -15.79 31.43
CA ASP A 141 -2.60 -16.52 32.61
C ASP A 141 -3.41 -17.82 32.39
N VAL A 142 -3.78 -18.18 31.16
CA VAL A 142 -4.72 -19.27 30.85
C VAL A 142 -4.10 -20.44 30.07
N SER A 143 -3.12 -20.18 29.20
CA SER A 143 -2.52 -21.23 28.35
C SER A 143 -1.18 -20.80 27.76
N PRO A 144 -0.24 -21.72 27.53
CA PRO A 144 1.02 -21.40 26.84
C PRO A 144 0.72 -20.78 25.47
N CYS A 145 1.10 -19.51 25.30
CA CYS A 145 0.85 -18.75 24.08
C CYS A 145 2.15 -18.69 23.27
N VAL A 146 2.20 -19.41 22.15
CA VAL A 146 3.35 -19.38 21.23
C VAL A 146 3.10 -18.37 20.13
N ALA A 147 3.89 -17.30 20.12
CA ALA A 147 3.91 -16.32 19.05
C ALA A 147 4.91 -16.70 17.96
N LEU A 148 4.52 -16.50 16.71
CA LEU A 148 5.43 -16.48 15.58
C LEU A 148 5.96 -15.05 15.40
N VAL A 149 7.27 -14.88 15.54
CA VAL A 149 7.96 -13.59 15.38
C VAL A 149 8.67 -13.58 14.03
N ALA A 150 8.39 -12.55 13.21
CA ALA A 150 9.04 -12.36 11.92
C ALA A 150 9.94 -11.12 11.94
N THR A 151 11.23 -11.30 11.65
CA THR A 151 12.20 -10.20 11.54
C THR A 151 12.24 -9.65 10.12
N ILE A 152 11.89 -8.37 9.96
CA ILE A 152 11.88 -7.70 8.66
C ILE A 152 13.20 -6.95 8.47
N ILE A 153 14.07 -7.53 7.65
CA ILE A 153 15.40 -6.97 7.36
C ILE A 153 15.32 -5.99 6.17
N TYR A 154 14.41 -6.23 5.23
CA TYR A 154 14.24 -5.41 4.03
C TYR A 154 13.14 -4.37 4.21
N GLY A 155 13.54 -3.11 4.36
CA GLY A 155 12.64 -1.96 4.35
C GLY A 155 13.28 -0.78 3.64
N LYS A 156 12.48 0.15 3.10
CA LYS A 156 12.96 1.35 2.36
C LYS A 156 14.03 2.17 3.10
N ILE A 157 14.11 2.06 4.42
CA ILE A 157 15.01 2.82 5.30
C ILE A 157 16.22 1.98 5.78
N ASN A 158 16.15 0.64 5.68
CA ASN A 158 17.16 -0.27 6.25
C ASN A 158 17.82 -1.10 5.14
N LYS A 159 18.54 -0.46 4.22
CA LYS A 159 19.38 -1.20 3.26
C LYS A 159 20.74 -1.59 3.84
N ASP A 160 21.19 -0.87 4.89
CA ASP A 160 22.50 -1.04 5.52
C ASP A 160 22.36 -1.22 7.03
N ARG A 161 21.80 -2.34 7.50
CA ARG A 161 22.05 -2.77 8.88
C ARG A 161 23.38 -3.52 8.88
N LYS A 162 24.47 -2.83 9.21
CA LYS A 162 25.67 -3.49 9.74
C LYS A 162 25.27 -4.18 11.05
N ILE A 163 25.41 -5.50 11.07
CA ILE A 163 25.52 -6.29 12.30
C ILE A 163 26.87 -5.95 12.91
#